data_AF-A0A0V0ZJ88-F1
#
_entry.id   AF-A0A0V0ZJ88-F1
#
_cell.length_a   1.000
_cell.length_b   1.000
_cell.length_c   1.000
_cell.angle_alpha   90.00
_cell.angle_beta   90.00
_cell.angle_gamma   90.00
#
_symmetry.space_group_name_H-M   'P 1'
#
loop_
_entity.id
_entity.type
_entity.pdbx_description
1 polymer ?
#
loop_
_entity_poly.entity_id
_entity_poly.type
_entity_poly.pdbx_seq_one_letter_code
_entity_poly.pdbx_strand_id
1 'polypeptide(L)'
;MVECRAKPNRQMPRYFFNFAYLGSRFSGSQSQPNQLTVQGVLENVLAMILLSPLGEEPRWYFSSRTDAGVHAFMNTATVDLDPERDFDSDYLKSALNSMLTKLDMEIRINSCRRVSGGFCARRHALEREYLYRLAILKPEFESDHHKQTNNTSTTHNAHHSLPLIEHRRAWALSSAFNHERFRKAALMFQGSHNFASFMTNSVGNLDRPTGIATVKNISRLDIDFGKALMDSKHEPCSDFFNFFDVSFVSRSFLYNQIRRMMACMVAAAKHRIELDDIEWLLNRPDPANWAKHHLTLAPAYGLYLKSITYDDKDFTEPHPLHCRLQDDADEEMPYPLPMNVESLLNGNGDL
;
A
#
# COMPACT_ATOMS: atom_id res chain seq x y z
N MET A 1 28.67 32.31 31.50
CA MET A 1 28.39 30.85 31.57
C MET A 1 26.89 30.70 31.64
N VAL A 2 26.25 30.34 30.53
CA VAL A 2 24.83 29.99 30.51
C VAL A 2 24.76 28.52 30.88
N GLU A 3 24.27 28.23 32.09
CA GLU A 3 24.00 26.85 32.50
C GLU A 3 22.94 26.25 31.58
N CYS A 4 23.35 25.34 30.70
CA CYS A 4 22.46 24.40 30.05
C CYS A 4 21.90 23.46 31.12
N ARG A 5 20.77 23.85 31.73
CA ARG A 5 19.95 22.90 32.49
C ARG A 5 19.47 21.83 31.51
N ALA A 6 19.96 20.60 31.69
CA ALA A 6 19.42 19.43 31.02
C ALA A 6 17.90 19.40 31.23
N LYS A 7 17.13 19.48 30.15
CA LYS A 7 15.67 19.37 30.21
C LYS A 7 15.35 17.98 30.78
N PRO A 8 14.44 17.86 31.76
CA PRO A 8 14.01 16.54 32.24
C PRO A 8 13.50 15.72 31.06
N ASN A 9 13.75 14.41 31.08
CA ASN A 9 13.34 13.45 30.05
C ASN A 9 11.80 13.36 30.00
N ARG A 10 11.15 14.40 29.46
CA ARG A 10 9.70 14.49 29.27
C ARG A 10 9.34 13.66 28.05
N GLN A 11 8.49 12.67 28.25
CA GLN A 11 7.98 11.84 27.16
C GLN A 11 7.21 12.71 26.18
N MET A 12 7.63 12.71 24.90
CA MET A 12 6.96 13.47 23.84
C MET A 12 5.53 12.95 23.65
N PRO A 13 4.50 13.83 23.61
CA PRO A 13 3.15 13.47 23.26
C PRO A 13 3.09 12.80 21.88
N ARG A 14 2.46 11.62 21.82
CA ARG A 14 2.28 10.86 20.59
C ARG A 14 0.88 11.07 20.03
N TYR A 15 0.79 11.37 18.74
CA TYR A 15 -0.45 11.51 18.00
C TYR A 15 -0.56 10.40 16.96
N PHE A 16 -1.73 9.78 16.89
CA PHE A 16 -2.10 8.78 15.92
C PHE A 16 -2.97 9.40 14.83
N PHE A 17 -2.61 9.16 13.58
CA PHE A 17 -3.34 9.63 12.40
C PHE A 17 -3.87 8.46 11.60
N ASN A 18 -5.12 8.57 11.14
CA ASN A 18 -5.69 7.76 10.07
C ASN A 18 -5.81 8.63 8.82
N PHE A 19 -5.31 8.14 7.70
CA PHE A 19 -5.29 8.88 6.44
C PHE A 19 -5.47 7.98 5.23
N ALA A 20 -6.03 8.55 4.16
CA ALA A 20 -6.22 7.92 2.86
C ALA A 20 -5.38 8.65 1.80
N TYR A 21 -5.04 7.97 0.71
CA TYR A 21 -4.40 8.60 -0.43
C TYR A 21 -4.59 7.83 -1.74
N LEU A 22 -4.52 8.57 -2.85
CA LEU A 22 -4.36 7.98 -4.17
C LEU A 22 -2.88 7.85 -4.50
N GLY A 23 -2.39 6.62 -4.66
CA GLY A 23 -0.97 6.34 -4.83
C GLY A 23 -0.40 6.67 -6.21
N SER A 24 -1.24 7.00 -7.20
CA SER A 24 -0.83 7.08 -8.60
C SER A 24 0.25 8.11 -8.90
N ARG A 25 0.33 9.20 -8.12
CA ARG A 25 1.34 10.27 -8.24
C ARG A 25 2.58 10.05 -7.35
N PHE A 26 2.56 9.06 -6.47
CA PHE A 26 3.60 8.88 -5.46
C PHE A 26 4.55 7.72 -5.82
N SER A 27 5.84 7.90 -5.54
CA SER A 27 6.89 6.89 -5.64
C SER A 27 6.88 5.90 -4.46
N GLY A 28 5.72 5.72 -3.83
CA GLY A 28 5.50 4.90 -2.65
C GLY A 28 5.18 5.72 -1.42
N SER A 29 4.85 5.03 -0.32
CA SER A 29 4.48 5.73 0.91
C SER A 29 5.67 6.19 1.72
N GLN A 30 6.78 5.44 1.72
CA GLN A 30 7.96 5.72 2.53
C GLN A 30 8.84 6.78 1.86
N SER A 31 9.44 7.66 2.65
CA SER A 31 10.36 8.69 2.17
C SER A 31 11.57 8.11 1.44
N GLN A 32 11.95 8.75 0.33
CA GLN A 32 13.08 8.42 -0.53
C GLN A 32 13.70 9.73 -1.05
N PRO A 33 15.02 9.77 -1.32
CA PRO A 33 15.68 10.98 -1.76
C PRO A 33 15.13 11.44 -3.10
N ASN A 34 14.79 12.72 -3.23
CA ASN A 34 14.35 13.34 -4.49
C ASN A 34 13.11 12.67 -5.14
N GLN A 35 12.23 12.09 -4.33
CA GLN A 35 11.01 11.44 -4.80
C GLN A 35 9.78 12.00 -4.08
N LEU A 36 8.67 12.15 -4.80
CA LEU A 36 7.40 12.51 -4.21
C LEU A 36 6.79 11.28 -3.52
N THR A 37 6.73 11.30 -2.19
CA THR A 37 6.26 10.20 -1.36
C THR A 37 5.20 10.68 -0.38
N VAL A 38 4.32 9.78 0.06
CA VAL A 38 3.25 10.14 1.01
C VAL A 38 3.84 10.63 2.34
N GLN A 39 4.86 9.93 2.86
CA GLN A 39 5.55 10.31 4.09
C GLN A 39 6.23 11.68 3.96
N GLY A 40 7.00 11.92 2.88
CA GLY A 40 7.68 13.20 2.69
C GLY A 40 6.70 14.38 2.61
N VAL A 41 5.56 14.20 1.95
CA VAL A 41 4.50 15.24 1.91
C VAL A 41 3.92 15.48 3.30
N LEU A 42 3.56 14.42 4.05
CA LEU A 42 2.99 14.57 5.39
C LEU A 42 3.97 15.21 6.37
N GLU A 43 5.25 14.85 6.31
CA GLU A 43 6.33 15.45 7.10
C GLU A 43 6.48 16.94 6.80
N ASN A 44 6.60 17.32 5.52
CA ASN A 44 6.73 18.71 5.10
C ASN A 44 5.50 19.55 5.46
N VAL A 45 4.29 19.03 5.25
CA VAL A 45 3.06 19.76 5.58
C VAL A 45 2.91 19.96 7.08
N LEU A 46 3.22 18.95 7.88
CA LEU A 46 3.16 19.08 9.33
C LEU A 46 4.23 20.07 9.82
N ALA A 47 5.44 20.02 9.29
CA ALA A 47 6.49 21.00 9.59
C ALA A 47 6.06 22.44 9.30
N MET A 48 5.39 22.69 8.17
CA MET A 48 4.83 24.01 7.84
C MET A 48 3.77 24.47 8.85
N ILE A 49 2.87 23.57 9.28
CA ILE A 49 1.82 23.88 10.25
C ILE A 49 2.43 24.21 11.63
N LEU A 50 3.46 23.48 12.03
CA LEU A 50 4.11 23.64 13.33
C LEU A 50 5.14 24.77 13.37
N LEU A 51 5.48 25.34 12.21
CA LEU A 51 6.61 26.26 12.02
C LEU A 51 7.92 25.63 12.52
N SER A 52 8.13 24.36 12.19
CA SER A 52 9.34 23.63 12.57
C SER A 52 10.57 24.23 11.88
N PRO A 53 11.73 24.29 12.56
CA PRO A 53 13.00 24.60 11.91
C PRO A 53 13.29 23.62 10.77
N LEU A 54 13.98 24.10 9.73
CA LEU A 54 14.42 23.26 8.62
C LEU A 54 15.35 22.16 9.14
N GLY A 55 15.06 20.90 8.79
CA GLY A 55 15.80 19.72 9.28
C GLY A 55 15.31 19.17 10.62
N GLU A 56 14.27 19.77 11.22
CA GLU A 56 13.59 19.29 12.43
C GLU A 56 12.12 18.94 12.13
N GLU A 57 11.85 18.43 10.93
CA GLU A 57 10.50 18.03 10.53
C GLU A 57 9.98 16.89 11.44
N PRO A 58 8.71 16.94 11.89
CA PRO A 58 8.17 15.88 12.74
C PRO A 58 8.11 14.56 11.99
N ARG A 59 8.72 13.52 12.56
CA ARG A 59 8.86 12.23 11.90
C ARG A 59 7.58 11.40 11.98
N TRP A 60 7.16 10.86 10.83
CA TRP A 60 5.99 9.97 10.75
C TRP A 60 6.40 8.50 10.74
N TYR A 61 5.77 7.70 11.60
CA TYR A 61 5.97 6.25 11.68
C TYR A 61 4.73 5.52 11.18
N PHE A 62 4.76 5.09 9.92
CA PHE A 62 3.62 4.45 9.27
C PHE A 62 3.39 3.02 9.77
N SER A 63 2.12 2.61 9.82
CA SER A 63 1.73 1.22 10.07
C SER A 63 2.07 0.29 8.91
N SER A 64 1.96 0.77 7.68
CA SER A 64 2.14 -0.02 6.47
C SER A 64 2.88 0.80 5.43
N ARG A 65 3.93 0.20 4.85
CA ARG A 65 4.57 0.71 3.64
C ARG A 65 3.75 0.27 2.43
N THR A 66 3.63 1.11 1.43
CA THR A 66 3.04 0.76 0.13
C THR A 66 3.99 1.14 -1.00
N ASP A 67 3.97 0.33 -2.06
CA ASP A 67 4.83 0.51 -3.23
C ASP A 67 4.34 1.69 -4.09
N ALA A 68 5.20 2.18 -4.99
CA ALA A 68 4.82 3.19 -5.96
C ALA A 68 3.54 2.81 -6.73
N GLY A 69 2.58 3.73 -6.78
CA GLY A 69 1.29 3.53 -7.43
C GLY A 69 0.22 2.80 -6.61
N VAL A 70 0.54 2.24 -5.43
CA VAL A 70 -0.45 1.56 -4.56
C VAL A 70 -1.27 2.59 -3.78
N HIS A 71 -2.58 2.40 -3.75
CA HIS A 71 -3.53 3.28 -3.06
C HIS A 71 -3.71 2.91 -1.58
N ALA A 72 -4.31 3.80 -0.79
CA ALA A 72 -4.79 3.46 0.54
C ALA A 72 -6.13 4.15 0.84
N PHE A 73 -7.14 3.36 1.20
CA PHE A 73 -8.34 3.91 1.85
C PHE A 73 -8.08 4.22 3.33
N MET A 74 -7.17 3.45 3.94
CA MET A 74 -6.75 3.66 5.32
C MET A 74 -5.31 3.21 5.49
N ASN A 75 -4.42 4.15 5.68
CA ASN A 75 -3.14 3.94 6.32
C ASN A 75 -3.12 4.71 7.64
N THR A 76 -2.22 4.34 8.53
CA THR A 76 -2.15 4.97 9.84
C THR A 76 -0.71 5.24 10.22
N ALA A 77 -0.49 6.21 11.09
CA ALA A 77 0.84 6.58 11.52
C ALA A 77 0.82 7.17 12.92
N THR A 78 1.98 7.15 13.57
CA THR A 78 2.23 7.91 14.78
C THR A 78 3.25 9.01 14.53
N VAL A 79 3.09 10.14 15.21
CA VAL A 79 4.05 11.25 15.24
C VAL A 79 4.23 11.67 16.69
N ASP A 80 5.48 11.89 17.10
CA ASP A 80 5.81 12.47 18.40
C ASP A 80 6.03 13.97 18.23
N LEU A 81 5.38 14.78 19.06
CA LEU A 81 5.42 16.26 18.98
C LEU A 81 5.99 16.88 20.26
N ASP A 82 6.29 18.18 20.18
CA ASP A 82 6.88 18.97 21.28
C ASP A 82 6.03 18.88 22.57
N PRO A 83 6.60 18.41 23.70
CA PRO A 83 5.88 18.32 24.98
C PRO A 83 5.46 19.67 25.57
N GLU A 84 6.05 20.78 25.13
CA GLU A 84 5.68 22.12 25.62
C GLU A 84 4.45 22.70 24.89
N ARG A 85 3.95 22.00 23.87
CA ARG A 85 2.73 22.38 23.12
C ARG A 85 1.72 21.24 23.19
N ASP A 86 0.53 21.53 23.71
CA ASP A 86 -0.60 20.61 23.58
C ASP A 86 -1.36 20.96 22.30
N PHE A 87 -1.36 20.02 21.35
CA PHE A 87 -1.99 20.22 20.05
C PHE A 87 -3.37 19.59 20.06
N ASP A 88 -4.38 20.39 19.79
CA ASP A 88 -5.73 19.88 19.59
C ASP A 88 -5.77 18.96 18.35
N SER A 89 -6.35 17.77 18.49
CA SER A 89 -6.35 16.75 17.44
C SER A 89 -7.22 17.15 16.24
N ASP A 90 -8.34 17.84 16.48
CA ASP A 90 -9.21 18.33 15.42
C ASP A 90 -8.57 19.48 14.66
N TYR A 91 -7.83 20.35 15.36
CA TYR A 91 -6.98 21.36 14.74
C TYR A 91 -5.93 20.72 13.83
N LEU A 92 -5.13 19.76 14.31
CA LEU A 92 -4.10 19.10 13.50
C LEU A 92 -4.67 18.48 12.23
N LYS A 93 -5.78 17.73 12.36
CA LYS A 93 -6.50 17.15 11.22
C LYS A 93 -6.94 18.22 10.22
N SER A 94 -7.59 19.28 10.71
CA SER A 94 -8.17 20.33 9.86
C SER A 94 -7.09 21.15 9.16
N ALA A 95 -6.01 21.48 9.87
CA ALA A 95 -4.86 22.19 9.33
C ALA A 95 -4.13 21.36 8.25
N LEU A 96 -3.87 20.07 8.52
CA LEU A 96 -3.26 19.15 7.55
C LEU A 96 -4.11 19.06 6.28
N ASN A 97 -5.42 18.80 6.40
CA ASN A 97 -6.31 18.71 5.24
C ASN A 97 -6.39 20.03 4.45
N SER A 98 -6.39 21.17 5.13
CA SER A 98 -6.40 22.49 4.50
C SER A 98 -5.13 22.72 3.68
N MET A 99 -3.96 22.38 4.22
CA MET A 99 -2.69 22.53 3.52
C MET A 99 -2.51 21.51 2.39
N LEU A 100 -2.89 20.24 2.61
CA LEU A 100 -2.87 19.22 1.56
C LEU A 100 -3.74 19.61 0.36
N THR A 101 -4.91 20.21 0.62
CA THR A 101 -5.80 20.71 -0.43
C THR A 101 -5.20 21.90 -1.17
N LYS A 102 -4.58 22.85 -0.46
CA LYS A 102 -3.89 23.99 -1.08
C LYS A 102 -2.72 23.57 -1.98
N LEU A 103 -2.06 22.46 -1.64
CA LEU A 103 -0.95 21.90 -2.40
C LEU A 103 -1.39 20.91 -3.49
N ASP A 104 -2.71 20.71 -3.70
CA ASP A 104 -3.25 19.72 -4.63
C ASP A 104 -2.70 18.30 -4.40
N MET A 105 -2.56 17.91 -3.14
CA MET A 105 -2.08 16.58 -2.77
C MET A 105 -3.26 15.63 -2.57
N GLU A 106 -3.22 14.47 -3.24
CA GLU A 106 -4.25 13.43 -3.17
C GLU A 106 -4.16 12.61 -1.85
N ILE A 107 -4.04 13.29 -0.71
CA ILE A 107 -3.96 12.73 0.64
C ILE A 107 -5.04 13.37 1.50
N ARG A 108 -5.71 12.57 2.33
CA ARG A 108 -6.74 13.05 3.28
C ARG A 108 -6.49 12.48 4.66
N ILE A 109 -6.45 13.34 5.67
CA ILE A 109 -6.47 12.95 7.08
C ILE A 109 -7.92 12.70 7.49
N ASN A 110 -8.24 11.46 7.84
CA ASN A 110 -9.57 11.03 8.27
C ASN A 110 -9.79 11.34 9.76
N SER A 111 -8.80 11.02 10.59
CA SER A 111 -8.85 11.28 12.04
C SER A 111 -7.46 11.50 12.63
N CYS A 112 -7.41 12.22 13.74
CA CYS A 112 -6.24 12.37 14.61
C CYS A 112 -6.67 12.14 16.06
N ARG A 113 -5.83 11.51 16.86
CA ARG A 113 -6.02 11.42 18.32
C ARG A 113 -4.70 11.33 19.04
N ARG A 114 -4.62 11.88 20.26
CA ARG A 114 -3.51 11.62 21.17
C ARG A 114 -3.56 10.16 21.68
N VAL A 115 -2.40 9.53 21.78
CA VAL A 115 -2.23 8.13 22.22
C VAL A 115 -1.05 8.01 23.19
N SER A 116 -0.94 6.86 23.85
CA SER A 116 0.20 6.52 24.70
C SER A 116 1.52 6.56 23.93
N GLY A 117 2.59 7.06 24.55
CA GLY A 117 3.93 7.06 23.97
C GLY A 117 4.50 5.65 23.73
N GLY A 118 3.90 4.60 24.32
CA GLY A 118 4.22 3.20 24.03
C GLY A 118 3.55 2.66 22.77
N PHE A 119 2.49 3.30 22.27
CA PHE A 119 1.73 2.82 21.11
C PHE A 119 2.53 2.97 19.82
N CYS A 120 2.53 1.94 18.99
CA CYS A 120 3.22 1.92 17.70
C CYS A 120 2.27 1.42 16.61
N ALA A 121 1.96 2.29 15.63
CA ALA A 121 1.03 1.97 14.54
C ALA A 121 1.45 0.71 13.75
N ARG A 122 2.75 0.47 13.58
CA ARG A 122 3.21 -0.76 12.89
C ARG A 122 3.01 -2.00 13.73
N ARG A 123 3.47 -1.98 14.99
CA ARG A 123 3.58 -3.19 15.83
C ARG A 123 2.28 -3.59 16.51
N HIS A 124 1.43 -2.63 16.87
CA HIS A 124 0.12 -2.91 17.50
C HIS A 124 -0.99 -3.19 16.49
N ALA A 125 -0.73 -3.06 15.19
CA ALA A 125 -1.67 -3.48 14.17
C ALA A 125 -1.89 -5.00 14.27
N LEU A 126 -3.12 -5.40 14.58
CA LEU A 126 -3.54 -6.79 14.69
C LEU A 126 -3.63 -7.43 13.30
N GLU A 127 -4.18 -6.68 12.34
CA GLU A 127 -4.49 -7.15 11.01
C GLU A 127 -4.45 -5.99 10.00
N ARG A 128 -4.08 -6.33 8.76
CA ARG A 128 -4.10 -5.45 7.60
C ARG A 128 -4.93 -6.12 6.52
N GLU A 129 -5.92 -5.41 6.01
CA GLU A 129 -6.68 -5.83 4.83
C GLU A 129 -6.22 -5.01 3.63
N TYR A 130 -5.85 -5.71 2.57
CA TYR A 130 -5.66 -5.14 1.25
C TYR A 130 -6.78 -5.57 0.33
N LEU A 131 -7.16 -4.69 -0.59
CA LEU A 131 -8.10 -4.95 -1.66
C LEU A 131 -7.37 -4.84 -2.99
N TYR A 132 -7.55 -5.81 -3.88
CA TYR A 132 -7.14 -5.72 -5.26
C TYR A 132 -8.37 -5.69 -6.18
N ARG A 133 -8.52 -4.63 -6.99
CA ARG A 133 -9.64 -4.48 -7.92
C ARG A 133 -9.26 -4.99 -9.32
N LEU A 134 -10.06 -5.90 -9.84
CA LEU A 134 -9.97 -6.44 -11.20
C LEU A 134 -11.19 -6.01 -12.03
N ALA A 135 -10.97 -5.80 -13.32
CA ALA A 135 -12.03 -5.62 -14.30
C ALA A 135 -11.81 -6.63 -15.43
N ILE A 136 -12.70 -7.60 -15.60
CA ILE A 136 -12.58 -8.66 -16.59
C ILE A 136 -13.57 -8.39 -17.71
N LEU A 137 -13.08 -8.17 -18.93
CA LEU A 137 -13.91 -7.92 -20.10
C LEU A 137 -14.86 -9.10 -20.32
N LYS A 138 -16.15 -8.84 -20.56
CA LYS A 138 -17.10 -9.91 -20.86
C LYS A 138 -16.91 -10.38 -22.31
N PRO A 139 -17.04 -11.69 -22.61
CA PRO A 139 -16.76 -12.25 -23.93
C PRO A 139 -17.54 -11.58 -25.07
N GLU A 140 -18.76 -11.14 -24.82
CA GLU A 140 -19.62 -10.47 -25.81
C GLU A 140 -19.10 -9.10 -26.28
N PHE A 141 -18.17 -8.50 -25.54
CA PHE A 141 -17.55 -7.21 -25.88
C PHE A 141 -16.11 -7.35 -26.37
N GLU A 142 -15.60 -8.58 -26.50
CA GLU A 142 -14.29 -8.83 -27.08
C GLU A 142 -14.40 -8.87 -28.61
N SER A 143 -13.73 -7.94 -29.30
CA SER A 143 -13.88 -7.78 -30.76
C SER A 143 -13.38 -8.99 -31.55
N ASP A 144 -14.12 -9.38 -32.60
CA ASP A 144 -13.79 -10.53 -33.46
C ASP A 144 -12.42 -10.40 -34.17
N HIS A 145 -11.86 -9.20 -34.28
CA HIS A 145 -10.53 -8.96 -34.85
C HIS A 145 -9.38 -9.65 -34.07
N HIS A 146 -9.62 -10.10 -32.83
CA HIS A 146 -8.63 -10.85 -32.04
C HIS A 146 -8.60 -12.35 -32.28
N LYS A 147 -9.60 -12.94 -32.96
CA LYS A 147 -9.59 -14.38 -33.26
C LYS A 147 -8.58 -14.77 -34.34
N GLN A 148 -7.94 -13.80 -35.01
CA GLN A 148 -7.11 -14.05 -36.20
C GLN A 148 -5.65 -13.60 -36.08
N THR A 149 -5.23 -12.95 -34.99
CA THR A 149 -3.84 -12.51 -34.84
C THR A 149 -3.20 -13.14 -33.60
N ASN A 150 -2.38 -14.17 -33.84
CA ASN A 150 -1.51 -14.80 -32.84
C ASN A 150 -0.32 -13.92 -32.43
N ASN A 151 -0.48 -12.59 -32.38
CA ASN A 151 0.59 -11.66 -32.03
C ASN A 151 0.39 -11.05 -30.64
N THR A 152 1.47 -11.11 -29.88
CA THR A 152 1.70 -10.89 -28.45
C THR A 152 1.46 -9.47 -27.90
N SER A 153 0.56 -8.68 -28.49
CA SER A 153 0.28 -7.28 -28.06
C SER A 153 -1.13 -7.06 -27.47
N THR A 154 -1.80 -8.11 -27.02
CA THR A 154 -3.23 -8.13 -26.63
C THR A 154 -3.56 -7.58 -25.24
N THR A 155 -2.58 -7.20 -24.41
CA THR A 155 -2.85 -6.53 -23.13
C THR A 155 -3.32 -5.08 -23.26
N HIS A 156 -3.19 -4.46 -24.43
CA HIS A 156 -3.52 -3.04 -24.62
C HIS A 156 -5.02 -2.73 -24.81
N ASN A 157 -5.83 -3.70 -25.24
CA ASN A 157 -7.21 -3.37 -25.64
C ASN A 157 -8.20 -3.34 -24.47
N ALA A 158 -8.06 -4.22 -23.48
CA ALA A 158 -8.92 -4.18 -22.29
C ALA A 158 -8.73 -2.88 -21.48
N HIS A 159 -7.50 -2.36 -21.41
CA HIS A 159 -7.22 -1.10 -20.71
C HIS A 159 -7.79 0.12 -21.46
N HIS A 160 -7.84 0.10 -22.79
CA HIS A 160 -8.43 1.17 -23.57
C HIS A 160 -9.97 1.18 -23.48
N SER A 161 -10.58 0.00 -23.32
CA SER A 161 -12.02 -0.13 -23.13
C SER A 161 -12.49 0.12 -21.69
N LEU A 162 -11.56 0.17 -20.73
CA LEU A 162 -11.89 0.38 -19.32
C LEU A 162 -12.53 1.77 -19.12
N PRO A 163 -13.56 1.90 -18.26
CA PRO A 163 -14.07 3.19 -17.81
C PRO A 163 -12.95 4.16 -17.41
N LEU A 164 -13.03 5.41 -17.85
CA LEU A 164 -12.03 6.46 -17.62
C LEU A 164 -11.77 6.65 -16.13
N ILE A 165 -12.84 6.63 -15.31
CA ILE A 165 -12.72 6.78 -13.85
C ILE A 165 -12.06 5.56 -13.17
N GLU A 166 -12.06 4.41 -13.83
CA GLU A 166 -11.39 3.19 -13.35
C GLU A 166 -9.92 3.12 -13.79
N HIS A 167 -9.46 4.04 -14.63
CA HIS A 167 -8.08 4.09 -15.08
C HIS A 167 -7.13 4.32 -13.89
N ARG A 168 -6.11 3.47 -13.78
CA ARG A 168 -5.26 3.38 -12.59
C ARG A 168 -6.05 3.19 -11.29
N ARG A 169 -7.17 2.45 -11.34
CA ARG A 169 -7.94 2.05 -10.15
C ARG A 169 -8.29 0.57 -10.12
N ALA A 170 -8.32 -0.08 -11.28
CA ALA A 170 -8.53 -1.52 -11.41
C ALA A 170 -7.60 -2.09 -12.51
N TRP A 171 -7.22 -3.36 -12.38
CA TRP A 171 -6.47 -4.07 -13.42
C TRP A 171 -7.44 -4.68 -14.43
N ALA A 172 -7.43 -4.15 -15.66
CA ALA A 172 -8.26 -4.63 -16.76
C ALA A 172 -7.65 -5.89 -17.41
N LEU A 173 -8.49 -6.89 -17.66
CA LEU A 173 -8.12 -8.17 -18.27
C LEU A 173 -9.07 -8.52 -19.42
N SER A 174 -8.53 -9.18 -20.45
CA SER A 174 -9.28 -9.82 -21.54
C SER A 174 -10.29 -10.87 -21.05
N SER A 175 -11.23 -11.27 -21.91
CA SER A 175 -12.32 -12.19 -21.55
C SER A 175 -11.86 -13.64 -21.33
N ALA A 176 -10.72 -14.02 -21.93
CA ALA A 176 -10.07 -15.30 -21.68
C ALA A 176 -9.58 -15.40 -20.21
N PHE A 177 -10.47 -15.85 -19.33
CA PHE A 177 -10.24 -15.93 -17.89
C PHE A 177 -11.09 -17.03 -17.24
N ASN A 178 -10.43 -18.02 -16.63
CA ASN A 178 -11.10 -19.11 -15.94
C ASN A 178 -11.32 -18.78 -14.46
N HIS A 179 -12.56 -18.42 -14.10
CA HIS A 179 -12.94 -18.07 -12.72
C HIS A 179 -12.75 -19.21 -11.71
N GLU A 180 -12.90 -20.47 -12.12
CA GLU A 180 -12.72 -21.61 -11.23
C GLU A 180 -11.24 -21.80 -10.88
N ARG A 181 -10.35 -21.73 -11.87
CA ARG A 181 -8.89 -21.77 -11.66
C ARG A 181 -8.41 -20.59 -10.83
N PHE A 182 -8.97 -19.40 -11.06
CA PHE A 182 -8.67 -18.22 -10.26
C PHE A 182 -8.99 -18.45 -8.77
N ARG A 183 -10.19 -18.99 -8.47
CA ARG A 183 -10.60 -19.34 -7.10
C ARG A 183 -9.73 -20.45 -6.50
N LYS A 184 -9.42 -21.51 -7.27
CA LYS A 184 -8.52 -22.59 -6.82
C LYS A 184 -7.13 -22.05 -6.47
N ALA A 185 -6.55 -21.21 -7.31
CA ALA A 185 -5.27 -20.56 -7.03
C ALA A 185 -5.31 -19.69 -5.77
N ALA A 186 -6.41 -18.96 -5.55
CA ALA A 186 -6.63 -18.17 -4.35
C ALA A 186 -6.59 -19.02 -3.07
N LEU A 187 -7.30 -20.16 -3.08
CA LEU A 187 -7.35 -21.08 -1.92
C LEU A 187 -5.98 -21.62 -1.51
N MET A 188 -5.07 -21.82 -2.47
CA MET A 188 -3.71 -22.32 -2.20
C MET A 188 -2.88 -21.34 -1.36
N PHE A 189 -3.20 -20.05 -1.39
CA PHE A 189 -2.50 -19.01 -0.65
C PHE A 189 -3.01 -18.77 0.76
N GLN A 190 -4.20 -19.29 1.10
CA GLN A 190 -4.78 -19.11 2.42
C GLN A 190 -4.04 -19.98 3.45
N GLY A 191 -3.93 -19.47 4.69
CA GLY A 191 -3.21 -20.15 5.77
C GLY A 191 -1.74 -19.75 5.87
N SER A 192 -0.96 -20.57 6.58
CA SER A 192 0.43 -20.28 6.90
C SER A 192 1.39 -20.91 5.90
N HIS A 193 2.17 -20.07 5.21
CA HIS A 193 3.15 -20.49 4.20
C HIS A 193 4.43 -19.70 4.32
N ASN A 194 5.54 -20.25 3.83
CA ASN A 194 6.76 -19.50 3.57
C ASN A 194 6.64 -18.78 2.21
N PHE A 195 6.40 -17.47 2.24
CA PHE A 195 6.16 -16.66 1.06
C PHE A 195 7.44 -16.09 0.42
N ALA A 196 8.63 -16.65 0.67
CA ALA A 196 9.88 -16.10 0.12
C ALA A 196 9.87 -16.06 -1.42
N SER A 197 9.27 -17.03 -2.10
CA SER A 197 9.08 -16.98 -3.57
C SER A 197 8.23 -15.79 -4.02
N PHE A 198 7.33 -15.31 -3.17
CA PHE A 198 6.41 -14.23 -3.48
C PHE A 198 6.92 -12.87 -3.02
N MET A 199 8.17 -12.70 -2.59
CA MET A 199 8.74 -11.37 -2.33
C MET A 199 9.71 -10.93 -3.41
N THR A 200 9.90 -9.61 -3.52
CA THR A 200 11.01 -9.05 -4.30
C THR A 200 12.23 -8.87 -3.39
N ASN A 201 13.40 -9.30 -3.84
CA ASN A 201 14.66 -8.94 -3.19
C ASN A 201 14.89 -7.43 -3.37
N SER A 202 15.01 -6.70 -2.27
CA SER A 202 15.46 -5.32 -2.33
C SER A 202 16.95 -5.33 -2.71
N VAL A 203 17.25 -5.13 -3.99
CA VAL A 203 18.63 -4.99 -4.48
C VAL A 203 19.21 -3.71 -3.85
N GLY A 204 20.25 -3.84 -3.02
CA GLY A 204 20.98 -2.68 -2.48
C GLY A 204 21.35 -2.69 -0.98
N ASN A 205 20.97 -3.70 -0.20
CA ASN A 205 21.40 -3.79 1.21
C ASN A 205 22.16 -5.09 1.48
N LEU A 206 23.49 -5.04 1.34
CA LEU A 206 24.43 -6.07 1.77
C LEU A 206 24.47 -6.23 3.31
N ASP A 207 23.90 -5.27 4.06
CA ASP A 207 23.86 -5.23 5.53
C ASP A 207 22.50 -5.64 6.15
N ARG A 208 21.57 -6.25 5.39
CA ARG A 208 20.34 -6.74 6.02
C ARG A 208 20.64 -7.87 7.01
N PRO A 209 20.19 -7.78 8.27
CA PRO A 209 20.23 -8.92 9.18
C PRO A 209 19.53 -10.12 8.53
N THR A 210 20.20 -11.26 8.55
CA THR A 210 19.62 -12.56 8.20
C THR A 210 18.45 -12.86 9.13
N GLY A 211 17.21 -12.53 8.74
CA GLY A 211 16.07 -12.78 9.64
C GLY A 211 14.68 -12.26 9.28
N ILE A 212 14.39 -11.79 8.06
CA ILE A 212 12.98 -11.46 7.72
C ILE A 212 12.16 -12.76 7.82
N ALA A 213 11.18 -12.78 8.73
CA ALA A 213 10.25 -13.90 8.81
C ALA A 213 9.40 -13.95 7.53
N THR A 214 9.78 -14.84 6.60
CA THR A 214 9.08 -15.03 5.33
C THR A 214 7.84 -15.91 5.47
N VAL A 215 7.67 -16.55 6.63
CA VAL A 215 6.42 -17.22 6.98
C VAL A 215 5.37 -16.16 7.33
N LYS A 216 4.25 -16.17 6.61
CA LYS A 216 3.07 -15.33 6.87
C LYS A 216 1.84 -16.21 6.95
N ASN A 217 0.80 -15.72 7.63
CA ASN A 217 -0.49 -16.37 7.71
C ASN A 217 -1.55 -15.48 7.05
N ILE A 218 -2.02 -15.89 5.87
CA ILE A 218 -3.14 -15.23 5.21
C ILE A 218 -4.41 -15.77 5.88
N SER A 219 -4.93 -15.03 6.86
CA SER A 219 -6.10 -15.45 7.63
C SER A 219 -7.35 -15.55 6.75
N ARG A 220 -7.48 -14.64 5.79
CA ARG A 220 -8.60 -14.61 4.84
C ARG A 220 -8.14 -14.13 3.47
N LEU A 221 -8.64 -14.79 2.44
CA LEU A 221 -8.48 -14.40 1.04
C LEU A 221 -9.81 -14.62 0.33
N ASP A 222 -10.52 -13.54 0.04
CA ASP A 222 -11.86 -13.59 -0.55
C ASP A 222 -11.87 -13.00 -1.97
N ILE A 223 -12.79 -13.48 -2.80
CA ILE A 223 -13.04 -12.94 -4.14
C ILE A 223 -14.53 -12.65 -4.24
N ASP A 224 -14.87 -11.36 -4.16
CA ASP A 224 -16.24 -10.87 -4.26
C ASP A 224 -16.50 -10.19 -5.61
N PHE A 225 -17.77 -10.08 -5.98
CA PHE A 225 -18.17 -9.24 -7.11
C PHE A 225 -18.03 -7.77 -6.73
N GLY A 226 -17.21 -7.05 -7.49
CA GLY A 226 -17.07 -5.61 -7.40
C GLY A 226 -18.14 -4.89 -8.23
N LYS A 227 -18.12 -3.57 -8.17
CA LYS A 227 -18.92 -2.68 -9.03
C LYS A 227 -18.02 -1.66 -9.69
N ALA A 228 -18.44 -1.18 -10.87
CA ALA A 228 -17.86 0.00 -11.48
C ALA A 228 -18.07 1.23 -10.58
N LEU A 229 -17.12 2.14 -10.58
CA LEU A 229 -17.19 3.41 -9.84
C LEU A 229 -18.28 4.34 -10.39
N MET A 230 -18.56 4.26 -11.69
CA MET A 230 -19.64 4.97 -12.37
C MET A 230 -20.58 3.95 -13.02
N ASP A 231 -21.88 4.23 -13.00
CA ASP A 231 -22.85 3.34 -13.65
C ASP A 231 -22.84 3.47 -15.18
N SER A 232 -23.46 2.51 -15.86
CA SER A 232 -23.51 2.47 -17.32
C SER A 232 -24.42 3.54 -17.95
N LYS A 233 -25.19 4.28 -17.15
CA LYS A 233 -25.97 5.42 -17.65
C LYS A 233 -25.05 6.58 -18.04
N HIS A 234 -23.98 6.78 -17.26
CA HIS A 234 -23.02 7.85 -17.50
C HIS A 234 -21.79 7.35 -18.26
N GLU A 235 -21.41 6.09 -18.04
CA GLU A 235 -20.24 5.49 -18.68
C GLU A 235 -20.57 4.09 -19.22
N PRO A 236 -21.15 3.99 -20.44
CA PRO A 236 -21.66 2.73 -21.00
C PRO A 236 -20.64 1.59 -21.05
N CYS A 237 -19.34 1.90 -21.17
CA CYS A 237 -18.28 0.90 -21.17
C CYS A 237 -18.11 0.19 -19.82
N SER A 238 -18.73 0.68 -18.74
CA SER A 238 -18.77 0.00 -17.44
C SER A 238 -19.43 -1.37 -17.53
N ASP A 239 -20.45 -1.52 -18.38
CA ASP A 239 -21.13 -2.80 -18.59
C ASP A 239 -20.28 -3.81 -19.38
N PHE A 240 -19.17 -3.37 -19.98
CA PHE A 240 -18.27 -4.26 -20.71
C PHE A 240 -17.49 -5.19 -19.78
N PHE A 241 -17.40 -4.88 -18.50
CA PHE A 241 -16.57 -5.61 -17.55
C PHE A 241 -17.39 -6.25 -16.43
N ASN A 242 -16.92 -7.40 -15.96
CA ASN A 242 -17.23 -7.92 -14.64
C ASN A 242 -16.14 -7.45 -13.68
N PHE A 243 -16.52 -6.70 -12.65
CA PHE A 243 -15.59 -6.24 -11.62
C PHE A 243 -15.48 -7.26 -10.49
N PHE A 244 -14.27 -7.42 -9.95
CA PHE A 244 -14.00 -8.28 -8.82
C PHE A 244 -13.13 -7.57 -7.80
N ASP A 245 -13.46 -7.78 -6.54
CA ASP A 245 -12.75 -7.27 -5.38
C ASP A 245 -12.09 -8.45 -4.67
N VAL A 246 -10.75 -8.49 -4.70
CA VAL A 246 -9.97 -9.55 -4.06
C VAL A 246 -9.39 -9.05 -2.75
N SER A 247 -9.91 -9.52 -1.62
CA SER A 247 -9.44 -9.12 -0.30
C SER A 247 -8.32 -10.05 0.19
N PHE A 248 -7.24 -9.47 0.68
CA PHE A 248 -6.12 -10.16 1.33
C PHE A 248 -6.01 -9.70 2.77
N VAL A 249 -6.10 -10.63 3.70
CA VAL A 249 -6.11 -10.33 5.13
C VAL A 249 -4.99 -11.10 5.83
N SER A 250 -4.12 -10.36 6.52
CA SER A 250 -3.01 -10.91 7.28
C SER A 250 -2.53 -9.89 8.30
N ARG A 251 -1.84 -10.35 9.35
CA ARG A 251 -1.10 -9.44 10.24
C ARG A 251 -0.04 -8.65 9.48
N SER A 252 0.70 -9.28 8.58
CA SER A 252 1.76 -8.62 7.79
C SER A 252 1.96 -9.29 6.42
N PHE A 253 2.55 -8.53 5.51
CA PHE A 253 2.88 -8.95 4.15
C PHE A 253 4.33 -8.59 3.83
N LEU A 254 5.00 -9.39 3.00
CA LEU A 254 6.32 -9.11 2.47
C LEU A 254 6.25 -8.11 1.31
N TYR A 255 7.38 -7.52 0.96
CA TYR A 255 7.49 -6.59 -0.16
C TYR A 255 7.05 -7.25 -1.48
N ASN A 256 6.09 -6.64 -2.19
CA ASN A 256 5.43 -7.15 -3.39
C ASN A 256 4.64 -8.47 -3.24
N GLN A 257 4.43 -8.99 -2.02
CA GLN A 257 3.77 -10.29 -1.80
C GLN A 257 2.44 -10.43 -2.50
N ILE A 258 1.51 -9.51 -2.20
CA ILE A 258 0.15 -9.55 -2.75
C ILE A 258 0.17 -9.45 -4.27
N ARG A 259 1.02 -8.58 -4.83
CA ARG A 259 1.10 -8.36 -6.28
C ARG A 259 1.66 -9.58 -7.01
N ARG A 260 2.60 -10.31 -6.41
CA ARG A 260 3.14 -11.57 -6.94
C ARG A 260 2.13 -12.71 -6.83
N MET A 261 1.39 -12.80 -5.72
CA MET A 261 0.27 -13.75 -5.57
C MET A 261 -0.81 -13.47 -6.63
N MET A 262 -1.25 -12.22 -6.77
CA MET A 262 -2.25 -11.82 -7.78
C MET A 262 -1.80 -12.13 -9.21
N ALA A 263 -0.53 -11.90 -9.55
CA ALA A 263 0.02 -12.25 -10.85
C ALA A 263 -0.07 -13.77 -11.11
N CYS A 264 0.27 -14.61 -10.13
CA CYS A 264 0.13 -16.07 -10.25
C CYS A 264 -1.34 -16.48 -10.39
N MET A 265 -2.25 -15.92 -9.58
CA MET A 265 -3.68 -16.22 -9.67
C MET A 265 -4.24 -15.88 -11.05
N VAL A 266 -3.94 -14.69 -11.58
CA VAL A 266 -4.37 -14.27 -12.92
C VAL A 266 -3.70 -15.12 -14.01
N ALA A 267 -2.41 -15.47 -13.87
CA ALA A 267 -1.72 -16.33 -14.82
C ALA A 267 -2.33 -17.74 -14.86
N ALA A 268 -2.68 -18.33 -13.71
CA ALA A 268 -3.35 -19.61 -13.63
C ALA A 268 -4.76 -19.56 -14.26
N ALA A 269 -5.51 -18.48 -14.03
CA ALA A 269 -6.81 -18.26 -14.65
C ALA A 269 -6.73 -18.10 -16.18
N LYS A 270 -5.62 -17.55 -16.68
CA LYS A 270 -5.32 -17.40 -18.11
C LYS A 270 -4.60 -18.62 -18.71
N HIS A 271 -4.48 -19.72 -17.97
CA HIS A 271 -3.75 -20.93 -18.41
C HIS A 271 -2.30 -20.68 -18.84
N ARG A 272 -1.65 -19.64 -18.28
CA ARG A 272 -0.23 -19.35 -18.52
C ARG A 272 0.71 -20.12 -17.59
N ILE A 273 0.19 -20.53 -16.43
CA ILE A 273 0.83 -21.44 -15.48
C ILE A 273 -0.22 -22.44 -14.98
N GLU A 274 0.24 -23.57 -14.47
CA GLU A 274 -0.59 -24.55 -13.80
C GLU A 274 -0.73 -24.27 -12.30
N LEU A 275 -1.72 -24.89 -11.66
CA LEU A 275 -1.86 -24.80 -10.20
C LEU A 275 -0.64 -25.43 -9.50
N ASP A 276 -0.11 -26.52 -10.04
CA ASP A 276 1.10 -27.19 -9.56
C ASP A 276 2.33 -26.26 -9.56
N ASP A 277 2.40 -25.25 -10.43
CA ASP A 277 3.45 -24.24 -10.41
C ASP A 277 3.36 -23.35 -9.17
N ILE A 278 2.13 -23.00 -8.75
CA ILE A 278 1.89 -22.22 -7.52
C ILE A 278 2.25 -23.05 -6.30
N GLU A 279 1.86 -24.33 -6.28
CA GLU A 279 2.24 -25.27 -5.23
C GLU A 279 3.76 -25.42 -5.15
N TRP A 280 4.43 -25.53 -6.31
CA TRP A 280 5.88 -25.61 -6.40
C TRP A 280 6.56 -24.37 -5.81
N LEU A 281 6.05 -23.16 -6.09
CA LEU A 281 6.56 -21.91 -5.54
C LEU A 281 6.40 -21.81 -4.01
N LEU A 282 5.28 -22.30 -3.47
CA LEU A 282 5.02 -22.35 -2.02
C LEU A 282 5.94 -23.36 -1.33
N ASN A 283 6.18 -24.51 -1.95
CA ASN A 283 7.02 -25.58 -1.41
C ASN A 283 8.54 -25.36 -1.59
N ARG A 284 8.95 -24.39 -2.43
CA ARG A 284 10.35 -24.04 -2.67
C ARG A 284 10.57 -22.54 -2.48
N PRO A 285 10.54 -22.06 -1.22
CA PRO A 285 10.60 -20.64 -0.90
C PRO A 285 11.96 -20.03 -1.28
N ASP A 286 12.02 -19.32 -2.39
CA ASP A 286 13.18 -18.58 -2.85
C ASP A 286 12.72 -17.40 -3.76
N PRO A 287 13.06 -16.14 -3.43
CA PRO A 287 12.68 -14.97 -4.24
C PRO A 287 13.07 -15.08 -5.73
N ALA A 288 14.13 -15.81 -6.06
CA ALA A 288 14.57 -16.03 -7.43
C ALA A 288 13.64 -16.99 -8.21
N ASN A 289 12.89 -17.85 -7.54
CA ASN A 289 12.05 -18.86 -8.17
C ASN A 289 10.86 -18.26 -8.93
N TRP A 290 10.27 -17.18 -8.44
CA TRP A 290 9.11 -16.56 -9.11
C TRP A 290 9.46 -15.99 -10.49
N ALA A 291 10.69 -15.52 -10.68
CA ALA A 291 11.15 -15.01 -11.98
C ALA A 291 11.21 -16.10 -13.07
N LYS A 292 11.29 -17.39 -12.69
CA LYS A 292 11.34 -18.53 -13.63
C LYS A 292 10.06 -18.71 -14.44
N HIS A 293 8.93 -18.18 -13.95
CA HIS A 293 7.64 -18.27 -14.65
C HIS A 293 7.42 -17.11 -15.64
N HIS A 294 8.38 -16.19 -15.77
CA HIS A 294 8.32 -15.05 -16.71
C HIS A 294 7.01 -14.25 -16.61
N LEU A 295 6.48 -14.10 -15.40
CA LEU A 295 5.24 -13.38 -15.13
C LEU A 295 5.50 -11.88 -14.99
N THR A 296 4.53 -11.09 -15.43
CA THR A 296 4.49 -9.66 -15.11
C THR A 296 3.83 -9.47 -13.75
N LEU A 297 4.44 -8.62 -12.92
CA LEU A 297 3.89 -8.26 -11.62
C LEU A 297 2.52 -7.60 -11.77
N ALA A 298 1.56 -7.95 -10.91
CA ALA A 298 0.25 -7.31 -10.93
C ALA A 298 0.42 -5.78 -10.79
N PRO A 299 -0.30 -4.95 -11.57
CA PRO A 299 -0.18 -3.50 -11.49
C PRO A 299 -0.44 -2.96 -10.08
N ALA A 300 0.35 -1.96 -9.66
CA ALA A 300 0.24 -1.37 -8.33
C ALA A 300 -1.08 -0.62 -8.10
N TYR A 301 -1.57 0.05 -9.15
CA TYR A 301 -2.77 0.88 -9.10
C TYR A 301 -4.08 0.10 -8.90
N GLY A 302 -4.04 -1.24 -9.02
CA GLY A 302 -5.17 -2.09 -8.68
C GLY A 302 -5.24 -2.42 -7.19
N LEU A 303 -4.16 -2.17 -6.43
CA LEU A 303 -4.01 -2.53 -5.03
C LEU A 303 -4.29 -1.34 -4.11
N TYR A 304 -5.04 -1.61 -3.04
CA TYR A 304 -5.43 -0.66 -2.01
C TYR A 304 -5.13 -1.26 -0.65
N LEU A 305 -4.45 -0.52 0.22
CA LEU A 305 -4.53 -0.78 1.66
C LEU A 305 -5.91 -0.33 2.14
N LYS A 306 -6.77 -1.29 2.47
CA LYS A 306 -8.20 -1.07 2.73
C LYS A 306 -8.47 -0.73 4.19
N SER A 307 -7.94 -1.50 5.12
CA SER A 307 -8.16 -1.29 6.55
C SER A 307 -6.99 -1.82 7.41
N ILE A 308 -6.86 -1.27 8.61
CA ILE A 308 -5.92 -1.74 9.63
C ILE A 308 -6.65 -1.78 10.97
N THR A 309 -6.59 -2.91 11.65
CA THR A 309 -7.29 -3.15 12.91
C THR A 309 -6.33 -3.04 14.10
N TYR A 310 -6.79 -2.41 15.17
CA TYR A 310 -6.09 -2.24 16.45
C TYR A 310 -6.98 -2.69 17.60
N ASP A 311 -6.39 -3.05 18.74
CA ASP A 311 -7.12 -3.09 20.01
C ASP A 311 -7.24 -1.64 20.53
N ASP A 312 -8.46 -1.19 20.81
CA ASP A 312 -8.69 0.17 21.32
C ASP A 312 -7.96 0.44 22.64
N LYS A 313 -7.72 -0.60 23.45
CA LYS A 313 -6.95 -0.48 24.69
C LYS A 313 -5.52 -0.08 24.42
N ASP A 314 -4.92 -0.52 23.30
CA ASP A 314 -3.53 -0.25 22.97
C ASP A 314 -3.25 1.25 22.77
N PHE A 315 -4.25 2.06 22.43
CA PHE A 315 -4.11 3.51 22.32
C PHE A 315 -3.81 4.19 23.67
N THR A 316 -4.16 3.56 24.79
CA THR A 316 -3.98 4.10 26.15
C THR A 316 -3.01 3.25 26.98
N GLU A 317 -3.13 1.94 26.90
CA GLU A 317 -2.37 0.93 27.64
C GLU A 317 -1.80 -0.11 26.66
N PRO A 318 -0.80 0.28 25.84
CA PRO A 318 -0.23 -0.58 24.80
C PRO A 318 0.33 -1.88 25.38
N HIS A 319 -0.18 -3.01 24.89
CA HIS A 319 0.21 -4.32 25.39
C HIS A 319 1.59 -4.74 24.83
N PRO A 320 2.61 -4.98 25.67
CA PRO A 320 3.98 -5.29 25.21
C PRO A 320 4.07 -6.53 24.32
N LEU A 321 3.21 -7.53 24.51
CA LEU A 321 3.21 -8.76 23.68
C LEU A 321 2.61 -8.58 22.28
N HIS A 322 1.84 -7.51 22.02
CA HIS A 322 1.42 -7.16 20.66
C HIS A 322 2.61 -6.58 19.86
N CYS A 323 3.57 -5.96 20.56
CA CYS A 323 4.91 -5.63 20.09
C CYS A 323 5.83 -6.86 20.05
N ARG A 324 5.70 -7.75 19.05
CA ARG A 324 6.73 -8.79 18.87
C ARG A 324 7.92 -8.25 18.10
N LEU A 325 9.11 -8.40 18.69
CA LEU A 325 10.42 -8.05 18.13
C LEU A 325 10.76 -8.74 16.79
N GLN A 326 9.98 -9.74 16.37
CA GLN A 326 10.26 -10.52 15.16
C GLN A 326 9.83 -9.81 13.86
N ASP A 327 9.04 -8.74 13.94
CA ASP A 327 8.70 -7.90 12.77
C ASP A 327 9.76 -6.80 12.51
N ASP A 328 10.84 -6.75 13.32
CA ASP A 328 11.83 -5.66 13.39
C ASP A 328 13.04 -5.81 12.43
N ALA A 329 13.05 -6.77 11.50
CA ALA A 329 14.18 -6.94 10.57
C ALA A 329 14.32 -5.84 9.48
N ASP A 330 13.48 -4.80 9.53
CA ASP A 330 13.62 -3.58 8.72
C ASP A 330 14.07 -2.41 9.61
N GLU A 331 15.34 -2.41 10.04
CA GLU A 331 15.94 -1.27 10.72
C GLU A 331 15.87 0.03 9.88
N GLU A 332 15.88 1.14 10.62
CA GLU A 332 15.82 2.50 10.12
C GLU A 332 17.03 2.81 9.23
N MET A 333 16.83 2.83 7.91
CA MET A 333 17.79 3.42 7.00
C MET A 333 17.99 4.91 7.39
N PRO A 334 19.24 5.43 7.39
CA PRO A 334 19.46 6.86 7.58
C PRO A 334 18.64 7.64 6.55
N TYR A 335 17.82 8.57 7.04
CA TYR A 335 16.86 9.29 6.21
C TYR A 335 17.60 10.19 5.22
N PRO A 336 17.25 10.14 3.93
CA PRO A 336 17.66 11.18 3.00
C PRO A 336 16.92 12.47 3.33
N LEU A 337 17.60 13.60 3.17
CA LEU A 337 17.00 14.92 3.35
C LEU A 337 15.73 15.03 2.47
N PRO A 338 14.59 15.47 3.04
CA PRO A 338 13.34 15.60 2.29
C PRO A 338 13.52 16.58 1.13
N MET A 339 12.72 16.42 0.06
CA MET A 339 12.69 17.39 -1.04
C MET A 339 12.43 18.80 -0.49
N ASN A 340 13.20 19.78 -0.97
CA ASN A 340 13.07 21.19 -0.61
C ASN A 340 11.61 21.65 -0.83
N VAL A 341 11.02 22.30 0.18
CA VAL A 341 9.63 22.78 0.20
C VAL A 341 9.31 23.67 -1.01
N GLU A 342 10.29 24.39 -1.56
CA GLU A 342 10.13 25.19 -2.79
C GLU A 342 9.74 24.35 -4.01
N SER A 343 10.19 23.09 -4.09
CA SER A 343 9.86 22.20 -5.22
C SER A 343 8.41 21.74 -5.24
N LEU A 344 7.75 21.64 -4.07
CA LEU A 344 6.33 21.32 -3.95
C LEU A 344 5.42 22.49 -4.36
N LEU A 345 5.90 23.73 -4.20
CA LEU A 345 5.16 24.95 -4.53
C LEU A 345 5.27 25.35 -6.02
N ASN A 346 6.32 24.90 -6.71
CA ASN A 346 6.59 25.27 -8.11
C ASN A 346 6.03 24.28 -9.15
N GLY A 347 5.23 23.29 -8.75
CA GLY A 347 4.68 22.23 -9.61
C GLY A 347 3.48 22.61 -10.48
N ASN A 348 3.33 23.88 -10.88
CA ASN A 348 2.37 24.31 -11.89
C ASN A 348 3.11 24.75 -13.16
N GLY A 349 3.28 23.82 -14.10
CA GLY A 349 3.86 24.13 -15.40
C GLY A 349 4.36 22.89 -16.12
N ASP A 350 3.44 22.12 -16.71
CA ASP A 350 3.38 21.90 -18.16
C ASP A 350 2.40 20.76 -18.47
N LEU A 351 1.47 21.09 -19.38
CA LEU A 351 0.42 20.24 -19.94
C LEU A 351 0.97 19.09 -20.79
#